data_AF-A0A9X0A546-F1
#
_entry.id   AF-A0A9X0A546-F1
#
_cell.length_a   1.000
_cell.length_b   1.000
_cell.length_c   1.000
_cell.angle_alpha   90.00
_cell.angle_beta   90.00
_cell.angle_gamma   90.00
#
_symmetry.space_group_name_H-M   'P 1'
#
loop_
_entity.id
_entity.type
_entity.pdbx_description
1 polymer ?
#
loop_
_entity_poly.entity_id
_entity_poly.type
_entity_poly.pdbx_seq_one_letter_code
_entity_poly.pdbx_strand_id
1 'polypeptide(L)'
;MKEYEFDLTCKTGIGREFKLHCRAVGVLPPLELSHSVIKMKATAVSDTCSAHIEVINSHTSANEFTHPVPRIGSGPIVEVGSTSFEFVVPSGAPLTVSPAVGSVNPGEVSF
;
A
#
# COMPACT_ATOMS: atom_id res chain seq x y z
N MET A 1 -5.89 2.77 15.58
CA MET A 1 -4.70 3.03 14.74
C MET A 1 -3.68 3.80 15.55
N LYS A 2 -2.42 3.80 15.14
CA LYS A 2 -1.38 4.57 15.84
C LYS A 2 -1.22 5.93 15.18
N GLU A 3 -1.20 6.97 16.01
CA GLU A 3 -0.84 8.33 15.63
C GLU A 3 0.44 8.69 16.37
N TYR A 4 1.30 9.47 15.71
CA TYR A 4 2.60 9.84 16.25
C TYR A 4 2.82 11.34 16.04
N GLU A 5 3.35 11.97 17.08
CA GLU A 5 3.88 13.33 17.03
C GLU A 5 5.36 13.28 17.36
N PHE A 6 6.18 13.89 16.51
CA PHE A 6 7.62 13.93 16.67
C PHE A 6 8.22 15.14 15.96
N ASP A 7 9.41 15.55 16.38
CA ASP A 7 10.16 16.61 15.71
C ASP A 7 11.25 16.01 14.82
N LEU A 8 11.32 16.43 13.55
CA LEU A 8 12.48 16.22 12.70
C LEU A 8 13.48 17.35 12.91
N THR A 9 14.68 17.02 13.39
CA THR A 9 15.78 18.00 13.47
C THR A 9 16.48 18.07 12.12
N CYS A 10 16.35 19.20 11.44
CA CYS A 10 17.02 19.46 10.18
C CYS A 10 18.27 20.31 10.41
N LYS A 11 19.39 19.89 9.81
CA LYS A 11 20.67 20.60 9.88
C LYS A 11 21.05 21.12 8.51
N THR A 12 21.30 22.42 8.41
CA THR A 12 21.78 23.06 7.18
C THR A 12 23.27 22.82 6.95
N GLY A 13 23.73 23.00 5.71
CA GLY A 13 25.17 22.89 5.37
C GLY A 13 26.07 23.89 6.10
N ILE A 14 25.52 25.00 6.61
CA ILE A 14 26.23 25.99 7.43
C ILE A 14 26.05 25.76 8.94
N GLY A 15 25.53 24.60 9.35
CA GLY A 15 25.48 24.17 10.75
C GLY A 15 24.31 24.71 11.58
N ARG A 16 23.35 25.43 10.99
CA ARG A 16 22.10 25.80 11.67
C ARG A 16 21.18 24.60 11.82
N GLU A 17 20.56 24.47 12.99
CA GLU A 17 19.58 23.43 13.29
C GLU A 17 18.19 24.05 13.48
N PHE A 18 17.18 23.39 12.94
CA PHE A 18 15.77 23.76 13.12
C PHE A 18 14.94 22.49 13.29
N LYS A 19 13.88 22.59 14.08
CA LYS A 19 12.95 21.49 14.32
C LYS A 19 11.70 21.67 13.46
N LEU A 20 11.33 20.63 12.73
CA LEU A 20 10.06 20.53 12.02
C LEU A 20 9.14 19.61 12.81
N HIS A 21 8.10 20.19 13.39
CA HIS A 21 7.06 19.39 14.04
C HIS A 21 6.31 18.57 12.99
N CYS A 22 6.21 17.27 13.22
CA CYS A 22 5.64 16.30 12.28
C CYS A 22 4.57 15.45 12.96
N ARG A 23 3.49 15.17 12.21
CA ARG A 23 2.43 14.24 12.61
C ARG A 23 2.35 13.10 11.60
N ALA A 24 2.41 11.86 12.09
CA ALA A 24 2.18 10.67 11.29
C ALA A 24 0.90 9.95 11.73
N VAL A 25 0.12 9.50 10.76
CA VAL A 25 -1.18 8.86 10.97
C VAL A 25 -1.15 7.49 10.30
N GLY A 26 -1.46 6.43 11.05
CA GLY A 26 -1.59 5.09 10.50
C GLY A 26 -2.73 5.00 9.48
N VAL A 27 -2.55 4.20 8.44
CA VAL A 27 -3.56 3.96 7.39
C VAL A 27 -3.76 2.46 7.25
N LEU A 28 -5.02 2.03 7.20
CA LEU A 28 -5.38 0.69 6.73
C LEU A 28 -6.09 0.85 5.38
N PRO A 29 -5.44 0.47 4.26
CA PRO A 29 -6.05 0.54 2.94
C PRO A 29 -7.19 -0.50 2.80
N PRO A 30 -8.15 -0.27 1.87
CA PRO A 30 -9.26 -1.18 1.61
C PRO A 30 -8.86 -2.45 0.83
N LEU A 31 -7.68 -2.45 0.20
CA LEU A 31 -7.12 -3.60 -0.50
C LEU A 31 -5.83 -4.06 0.16
N GLU A 32 -5.63 -5.37 0.16
CA GLU A 32 -4.42 -6.04 0.64
C GLU A 32 -3.71 -6.71 -0.54
N LEU A 33 -2.38 -6.79 -0.44
CA LEU A 33 -1.55 -7.58 -1.34
C LEU A 33 -1.13 -8.86 -0.64
N SER A 34 -1.15 -10.00 -1.33
CA SER A 34 -0.70 -11.27 -0.72
C SER A 34 0.76 -11.23 -0.28
N HIS A 35 1.60 -10.42 -0.94
CA HIS A 35 3.02 -10.26 -0.63
C HIS A 35 3.46 -8.80 -0.85
N SER A 36 4.33 -8.29 0.02
CA SER A 36 4.95 -6.96 -0.15
C SER A 36 6.30 -6.99 -0.87
N VAL A 37 6.92 -8.18 -0.97
CA VAL A 37 8.22 -8.39 -1.61
C VAL A 37 8.13 -9.60 -2.53
N ILE A 38 8.36 -9.39 -3.81
CA ILE A 38 8.39 -10.45 -4.82
C ILE A 38 9.85 -10.89 -5.04
N LYS A 39 10.14 -12.17 -4.75
CA LYS A 39 11.46 -12.75 -4.97
C LYS A 39 11.49 -13.46 -6.32
N MET A 40 12.05 -12.80 -7.32
CA MET A 40 12.24 -13.39 -8.65
C MET A 40 13.37 -14.42 -8.64
N LYS A 41 13.28 -15.43 -9.50
CA LYS A 41 14.33 -16.43 -9.68
C LYS A 41 15.52 -15.84 -10.44
N ALA A 42 16.69 -16.45 -10.29
CA ALA A 42 17.83 -16.16 -11.16
C ALA A 42 17.39 -16.40 -12.62
N THR A 43 17.45 -15.33 -13.43
CA THR A 43 16.96 -15.31 -14.81
C THR A 43 18.15 -15.07 -15.73
N ALA A 44 18.29 -15.88 -16.77
CA ALA A 44 19.37 -15.73 -17.73
C ALA A 44 19.23 -14.39 -18.49
N VAL A 45 20.35 -13.89 -19.03
CA VAL A 45 20.31 -12.69 -19.88
C VAL A 45 19.40 -12.97 -21.08
N SER A 46 18.47 -12.03 -21.34
CA SER A 46 17.44 -12.12 -22.39
C SER A 46 16.32 -13.13 -22.16
N ASP A 47 16.25 -13.75 -20.98
CA ASP A 47 15.11 -14.58 -20.57
C ASP A 47 14.12 -13.79 -19.71
N THR A 48 12.92 -14.32 -19.49
CA THR A 48 11.86 -13.70 -18.68
C THR A 48 11.43 -14.63 -17.56
N CYS A 49 11.22 -14.09 -16.37
CA CYS A 49 10.51 -14.79 -15.30
C CYS A 49 9.25 -14.01 -14.89
N SER A 50 8.23 -14.74 -14.46
CA SER A 50 6.97 -14.18 -13.96
C SER A 50 6.72 -14.63 -12.53
N ALA A 51 5.96 -13.80 -11.81
CA ALA A 51 5.43 -14.10 -10.48
C ALA A 51 4.01 -13.54 -10.40
N HIS A 52 3.19 -14.15 -9.56
CA HIS A 52 1.82 -13.73 -9.31
C HIS A 52 1.71 -13.05 -7.95
N ILE A 53 0.88 -12.01 -7.89
CA ILE A 53 0.51 -11.30 -6.67
C ILE A 53 -1.00 -11.19 -6.67
N GLU A 54 -1.62 -11.44 -5.53
CA GLU A 54 -3.07 -11.38 -5.41
C GLU A 54 -3.45 -10.04 -4.80
N VAL A 55 -4.54 -9.45 -5.30
CA VAL A 55 -5.18 -8.26 -4.74
C VAL A 55 -6.46 -8.69 -4.06
N ILE A 56 -6.54 -8.44 -2.76
CA ILE A 56 -7.58 -8.99 -1.88
C ILE A 56 -8.42 -7.85 -1.32
N ASN A 57 -9.75 -7.95 -1.43
CA ASN A 57 -10.67 -7.05 -0.75
C ASN A 57 -11.33 -7.78 0.43
N SER A 58 -10.69 -7.73 1.60
CA SER A 58 -11.18 -8.33 2.84
C SER A 58 -12.30 -7.50 3.51
N HIS A 59 -12.59 -6.31 3.00
CA HIS A 59 -13.47 -5.32 3.61
C HIS A 59 -14.95 -5.62 3.35
N THR A 60 -15.49 -6.59 4.09
CA THR A 60 -16.88 -7.09 3.95
C THR A 60 -17.88 -6.44 4.91
N SER A 61 -17.41 -5.68 5.89
CA SER A 61 -18.25 -5.03 6.91
C SER A 61 -17.55 -3.83 7.52
N ALA A 62 -18.33 -2.79 7.83
CA ALA A 62 -17.86 -1.60 8.52
C ALA A 62 -17.89 -1.73 10.06
N ASN A 63 -18.18 -2.93 10.60
CA ASN A 63 -18.23 -3.15 12.04
C ASN A 63 -16.80 -3.23 12.64
N GLU A 64 -16.34 -2.13 13.24
CA GLU A 64 -14.99 -2.05 13.82
C GLU A 64 -14.79 -2.86 15.12
N PHE A 65 -15.87 -3.39 15.72
CA PHE A 65 -15.79 -4.20 16.94
C PHE A 65 -15.44 -5.66 16.66
N THR A 66 -15.63 -6.13 15.43
CA THR A 66 -15.41 -7.54 15.05
C THR A 66 -14.10 -7.77 14.30
N HIS A 67 -13.61 -6.76 13.57
CA HIS A 67 -12.39 -6.84 12.75
C HIS A 67 -11.83 -5.45 12.46
N PRO A 68 -10.54 -5.33 12.08
CA PRO A 68 -9.99 -4.07 11.60
C PRO A 68 -10.73 -3.56 10.36
N VAL A 69 -11.02 -2.26 10.32
CA VAL A 69 -11.74 -1.61 9.22
C VAL A 69 -10.86 -0.58 8.50
N PRO A 70 -10.87 -0.51 7.15
CA PRO A 70 -10.08 0.45 6.39
C PRO A 70 -10.44 1.90 6.73
N ARG A 71 -9.43 2.70 7.07
CA ARG A 71 -9.54 4.14 7.38
C ARG A 71 -8.17 4.81 7.44
N ILE A 72 -8.16 6.14 7.51
CA ILE A 72 -6.98 6.95 7.81
C ILE A 72 -7.09 7.43 9.26
N GLY A 73 -6.21 6.95 10.13
CA GLY A 73 -6.19 7.30 11.55
C GLY A 73 -7.51 7.01 12.26
N SER A 74 -8.06 8.05 12.90
CA SER A 74 -9.38 8.04 13.53
C SER A 74 -10.48 8.62 12.63
N GLY A 75 -10.20 8.76 11.33
CA GLY A 75 -11.14 9.25 10.33
C GLY A 75 -12.27 8.27 10.00
N PRO A 76 -13.16 8.63 9.05
CA PRO A 76 -14.29 7.79 8.66
C PRO A 76 -13.83 6.45 8.10
N ILE A 77 -14.64 5.43 8.33
CA ILE A 77 -14.47 4.10 7.75
C ILE A 77 -14.82 4.18 6.26
N VAL A 78 -13.99 3.56 5.41
CA VAL A 78 -14.27 3.45 3.97
C VAL A 78 -15.60 2.70 3.78
N GLU A 79 -16.39 3.04 2.77
CA GLU A 79 -17.63 2.30 2.48
C GLU A 79 -17.33 0.88 1.98
N VAL A 80 -18.17 -0.08 2.36
CA VAL A 80 -18.06 -1.45 1.85
C VAL A 80 -18.51 -1.47 0.39
N GLY A 81 -17.63 -1.88 -0.51
CA GLY A 81 -17.93 -1.90 -1.94
C GLY A 81 -16.76 -2.36 -2.81
N SER A 82 -17.02 -2.39 -4.11
CA SER A 82 -15.97 -2.69 -5.11
C SER A 82 -14.88 -1.63 -5.03
N THR A 83 -13.63 -2.06 -4.97
CA THR A 83 -12.48 -1.16 -4.84
C THR A 83 -11.54 -1.34 -6.01
N SER A 84 -11.21 -0.23 -6.68
CA SER A 84 -10.31 -0.21 -7.84
C SER A 84 -8.85 -0.08 -7.43
N PHE A 85 -7.95 -0.58 -8.27
CA PHE A 85 -6.50 -0.44 -8.09
C PHE A 85 -5.79 -0.13 -9.40
N GLU A 86 -4.57 0.42 -9.27
CA GLU A 86 -3.62 0.62 -10.35
C GLU A 86 -2.20 0.31 -9.86
N PHE A 87 -1.46 -0.49 -10.63
CA PHE A 87 -0.04 -0.70 -10.49
C PHE A 87 0.72 0.23 -11.45
N VAL A 88 1.40 1.22 -10.88
CA VAL A 88 2.23 2.15 -11.64
C VAL A 88 3.68 1.66 -11.63
N VAL A 89 4.16 1.21 -12.79
CA VAL A 89 5.56 0.83 -12.97
C VAL A 89 6.40 2.08 -13.27
N PRO A 90 7.49 2.35 -12.51
CA PRO A 90 8.36 3.48 -12.78
C PRO A 90 8.95 3.42 -14.20
N SER A 91 9.05 4.59 -14.84
CA SER A 91 9.62 4.69 -16.19
C SER A 91 11.04 4.10 -16.24
N GLY A 92 11.28 3.23 -17.21
CA GLY A 92 12.58 2.57 -17.41
C GLY A 92 12.86 1.38 -16.49
N ALA A 93 11.93 1.00 -15.61
CA ALA A 93 12.07 -0.23 -14.82
C ALA A 93 12.01 -1.47 -15.75
N PRO A 94 12.90 -2.46 -15.57
CA PRO A 94 12.96 -3.65 -16.42
C PRO A 94 11.91 -4.70 -16.01
N LEU A 95 10.67 -4.27 -15.78
CA LEU A 95 9.55 -5.14 -15.39
C LEU A 95 8.25 -4.69 -16.03
N THR A 96 7.31 -5.62 -16.18
CA THR A 96 5.94 -5.34 -16.62
C THR A 96 4.96 -5.93 -15.61
N VAL A 97 3.79 -5.34 -15.48
CA VAL A 97 2.70 -5.81 -14.60
C VAL A 97 1.43 -5.90 -15.43
N SER A 98 0.72 -7.03 -15.32
CA SER A 98 -0.56 -7.25 -15.98
C SER A 98 -1.45 -8.15 -15.13
N PRO A 99 -2.74 -7.81 -14.94
CA PRO A 99 -3.36 -6.53 -15.31
C PRO A 99 -2.79 -5.39 -14.45
N ALA A 100 -2.56 -4.22 -15.06
CA ALA A 100 -2.09 -3.05 -14.32
C ALA A 100 -3.23 -2.37 -13.55
N VAL A 101 -4.47 -2.45 -14.06
CA VAL A 101 -5.66 -1.86 -13.44
C VAL A 101 -6.73 -2.92 -13.25
N GLY A 102 -7.52 -2.77 -12.19
CA GLY A 102 -8.62 -3.69 -11.91
C GLY A 102 -9.55 -3.19 -10.81
N SER A 103 -10.54 -4.00 -10.46
CA SER A 103 -11.43 -3.78 -9.32
C SER A 103 -11.77 -5.10 -8.66
N VAL A 104 -11.90 -5.09 -7.34
CA VAL A 104 -12.14 -6.31 -6.53
C VAL A 104 -13.35 -6.06 -5.63
N ASN A 105 -14.37 -6.93 -5.69
CA ASN A 105 -15.54 -6.81 -4.82
C ASN A 105 -15.24 -7.30 -3.40
N PRO A 106 -16.02 -6.88 -2.39
CA PRO A 106 -15.86 -7.36 -1.03
C PRO A 106 -15.89 -8.89 -0.94
N GLY A 107 -14.87 -9.48 -0.30
CA GLY A 107 -14.70 -10.91 -0.15
C GLY A 107 -14.03 -11.62 -1.34
N GLU A 108 -13.69 -10.90 -2.41
CA GLU A 108 -13.04 -11.46 -3.59
C GLU A 108 -11.52 -11.27 -3.59
N VAL A 109 -10.87 -12.08 -4.43
CA VAL A 109 -9.44 -12.04 -4.72
C VAL A 109 -9.26 -11.95 -6.24
N SER A 110 -8.44 -11.00 -6.69
CA SER A 110 -8.00 -10.90 -8.09
C SER A 110 -6.61 -11.51 -8.25
N PHE A 111 -6.43 -12.28 -9.33
CA PHE A 111 -5.20 -13.00 -9.70
C PHE A 111 -4.44 -12.32 -10.85
#